data_AF-A0A4P6L432-F1
#
_entry.id   AF-A0A4P6L432-F1
#
_cell.length_a   1.000
_cell.length_b   1.000
_cell.length_c   1.000
_cell.angle_alpha   90.00
_cell.angle_beta   90.00
_cell.angle_gamma   90.00
#
_symmetry.space_group_name_H-M   'P 1'
#
loop_
_entity.id
_entity.type
_entity.pdbx_description
1 polymer ?
#
loop_
_entity_poly.entity_id
_entity_poly.type
_entity_poly.pdbx_seq_one_letter_code
_entity_poly.pdbx_strand_id
1 'polypeptide(L)'
;MPNLLRAMAMVVTLCAGCLSDRAYHNGLASTSATPVDTEMHGRYVLAHVEFDDQGWFHDARQRQALFETLHGLRARNQSMLIVTYTHGWKHNAGENDTNLRDFRKLLAELAAIERQRRPNDTRTVVGVYVGWRGASVSVPFVDNLTFWTRKAAAERIGQRSVKQLFFELNQFRTIANGWDIPDQLARDDETQLIFVGHSFGGLITYHALYAAILERGLQVDKLGRYRPAKSVGDFVLLVNPAFEGADYEPIWQAARSRGCFPPAQKPVMAIITSSADAATRVAFPLGRLYTYLQSAPLPGERETVLHTVGHLDRYRTHRLVDLPVGETGTAPDAAAPPNVEPVTKILDLQLVKTDNAVPARMPYLVIQAGPGLIADHSDFWNERFRKFSVRFITTQILSLKIRGEAARARPAGPQRDDCPGFIGNVPG
;
A
#
# COMPACT_ATOMS: atom_id res chain seq x y z
N MET A 1 -44.27 -14.48 21.79
CA MET A 1 -42.96 -14.55 21.10
C MET A 1 -42.04 -13.30 21.22
N PRO A 2 -42.21 -12.31 22.13
CA PRO A 2 -41.23 -11.20 22.25
C PRO A 2 -40.10 -11.45 23.27
N ASN A 3 -40.21 -12.46 24.14
CA ASN A 3 -39.26 -12.69 25.24
C ASN A 3 -37.99 -13.45 24.83
N LEU A 4 -38.06 -14.28 23.78
CA LEU A 4 -36.90 -15.02 23.26
C LEU A 4 -35.90 -14.12 22.51
N LEU A 5 -36.39 -13.11 21.78
CA LEU A 5 -35.55 -12.13 21.09
C LEU A 5 -34.82 -11.19 22.05
N ARG A 6 -35.46 -10.81 23.17
CA ARG A 6 -34.81 -10.02 24.23
C ARG A 6 -33.75 -10.84 24.99
N ALA A 7 -34.02 -12.11 25.28
CA ALA A 7 -33.05 -12.99 25.93
C ALA A 7 -31.82 -13.25 25.03
N MET A 8 -32.02 -13.44 23.73
CA MET A 8 -30.93 -13.66 22.78
C MET A 8 -30.06 -12.40 22.58
N ALA A 9 -30.67 -11.21 22.56
CA ALA A 9 -29.92 -9.94 22.55
C ALA A 9 -29.13 -9.71 23.85
N MET A 10 -29.69 -10.08 25.01
CA MET A 10 -29.03 -9.91 26.31
C MET A 10 -27.86 -10.90 26.50
N VAL A 11 -27.99 -12.14 26.03
CA VAL A 11 -26.93 -13.17 26.11
C VAL A 11 -25.76 -12.86 25.18
N VAL A 12 -26.00 -12.28 24.00
CA VAL A 12 -24.91 -11.81 23.11
C VAL A 12 -24.19 -10.59 23.70
N THR A 13 -24.89 -9.76 24.48
CA THR A 13 -24.27 -8.60 25.14
C THR A 13 -23.43 -9.00 26.37
N LEU A 14 -23.78 -10.10 27.04
CA LEU A 14 -23.08 -10.60 28.24
C LEU A 14 -21.82 -11.42 27.93
N CYS A 15 -21.73 -12.11 26.78
CA CYS A 15 -20.54 -12.86 26.36
C CYS A 15 -19.49 -12.02 25.59
N ALA A 16 -19.77 -10.75 25.31
CA ALA A 16 -18.79 -9.79 24.79
C ALA A 16 -18.05 -9.03 25.90
N GLY A 17 -18.36 -9.31 27.16
CA GLY A 17 -17.72 -8.69 28.33
C GLY A 17 -16.36 -9.31 28.63
N CYS A 18 -15.35 -8.43 28.76
CA CYS A 18 -14.01 -8.69 29.28
C CYS A 18 -12.97 -9.32 28.33
N LEU A 19 -12.89 -8.85 27.09
CA LEU A 19 -11.58 -8.72 26.43
C LEU A 19 -11.08 -7.30 26.69
N SER A 20 -9.89 -7.16 27.29
CA SER A 20 -9.34 -5.84 27.64
C SER A 20 -9.06 -5.03 26.38
N ASP A 21 -9.68 -3.86 26.25
CA ASP A 21 -9.40 -2.85 25.21
C ASP A 21 -8.08 -2.14 25.54
N ARG A 22 -6.98 -2.87 25.36
CA ARG A 22 -5.61 -2.42 25.62
C ARG A 22 -4.79 -2.59 24.35
N ALA A 23 -3.84 -1.69 24.13
CA ALA A 23 -2.85 -1.84 23.08
C ALA A 23 -2.08 -3.14 23.34
N TYR A 24 -1.67 -3.83 22.30
CA TYR A 24 -0.80 -4.99 22.44
C TYR A 24 0.56 -4.58 22.99
N HIS A 25 1.01 -3.39 22.60
CA HIS A 25 2.22 -2.78 23.08
C HIS A 25 1.91 -1.63 24.03
N ASN A 26 1.75 -1.97 25.31
CA ASN A 26 1.69 -0.97 26.37
C ASN A 26 3.10 -0.77 26.91
N GLY A 27 3.63 0.46 26.84
CA GLY A 27 4.80 0.82 27.63
C GLY A 27 4.54 0.42 29.09
N LEU A 28 5.37 -0.47 29.63
CA LEU A 28 5.20 -1.07 30.96
C LEU A 28 4.79 0.01 31.98
N ALA A 29 3.70 -0.24 32.70
CA ALA A 29 3.41 0.51 33.90
C ALA A 29 4.65 0.48 34.80
N SER A 30 5.11 1.65 35.25
CA SER A 30 6.34 1.86 36.04
C SER A 30 7.66 1.77 35.27
N THR A 31 7.99 2.79 34.48
CA THR A 31 9.12 3.71 34.72
C THR A 31 9.19 4.72 33.58
N SER A 32 9.23 6.02 33.91
CA SER A 32 9.51 7.09 32.96
C SER A 32 10.87 6.86 32.27
N ALA A 33 10.94 7.15 30.96
CA ALA A 33 12.15 7.42 30.16
C ALA A 33 12.69 6.36 29.17
N THR A 34 11.91 5.38 28.70
CA THR A 34 12.30 4.67 27.46
C THR A 34 11.08 4.31 26.61
N PRO A 35 11.05 4.67 25.32
CA PRO A 35 10.01 4.17 24.42
C PRO A 35 10.26 2.69 24.14
N VAL A 36 9.37 1.83 24.63
CA VAL A 36 9.49 0.36 24.50
C VAL A 36 9.21 -0.12 23.06
N ASP A 37 8.64 0.73 22.20
CA ASP A 37 8.09 0.28 20.91
C ASP A 37 8.96 0.51 19.70
N THR A 38 10.16 1.03 19.88
CA THR A 38 11.12 1.19 18.79
C THR A 38 12.30 0.25 18.97
N GLU A 39 12.20 -0.96 18.43
CA GLU A 39 13.23 -1.99 18.57
C GLU A 39 14.35 -1.77 17.53
N MET A 40 15.58 -1.57 18.01
CA MET A 40 16.79 -1.55 17.17
C MET A 40 17.29 -2.98 16.96
N HIS A 41 16.84 -3.65 15.90
CA HIS A 41 17.26 -5.02 15.59
C HIS A 41 18.59 -5.10 14.83
N GLY A 42 19.65 -4.44 15.30
CA GLY A 42 21.00 -4.45 14.72
C GLY A 42 21.16 -4.02 13.24
N ARG A 43 20.09 -4.03 12.43
CA ARG A 43 20.07 -3.80 10.98
C ARG A 43 18.89 -2.93 10.55
N TYR A 44 17.80 -2.88 11.32
CA TYR A 44 16.63 -2.03 11.07
C TYR A 44 16.03 -1.54 12.39
N VAL A 45 15.21 -0.51 12.31
CA VAL A 45 14.36 0.04 13.37
C VAL A 45 12.94 -0.47 13.13
N LEU A 46 12.22 -0.88 14.16
CA LEU A 46 10.79 -1.23 14.06
C LEU A 46 10.00 -0.44 15.10
N ALA A 47 9.02 0.34 14.66
CA ALA A 47 8.08 1.07 15.50
C ALA A 47 6.67 0.50 15.37
N HIS A 48 5.93 0.47 16.48
CA HIS A 48 4.51 0.10 16.50
C HIS A 48 3.66 1.36 16.71
N VAL A 49 2.57 1.49 15.95
CA VAL A 49 1.56 2.52 16.19
C VAL A 49 0.18 1.88 16.05
N GLU A 50 -0.52 1.77 17.18
CA GLU A 50 -1.81 1.09 17.27
C GLU A 50 -2.97 2.08 17.30
N PHE A 51 -4.10 1.64 16.74
CA PHE A 51 -5.34 2.41 16.63
C PHE A 51 -6.53 1.64 17.18
N ASP A 52 -7.44 2.34 17.83
CA ASP A 52 -8.69 1.77 18.31
C ASP A 52 -9.75 1.66 17.19
N ASP A 53 -10.90 1.04 17.50
CA ASP A 53 -12.01 0.87 16.55
C ASP A 53 -12.71 2.19 16.13
N GLN A 54 -12.40 3.28 16.84
CA GLN A 54 -12.81 4.64 16.51
C GLN A 54 -11.77 5.35 15.65
N GLY A 55 -10.64 4.72 15.33
CA GLY A 55 -9.58 5.31 14.54
C GLY A 55 -8.81 6.40 15.27
N TRP A 56 -8.79 6.37 16.61
CA TRP A 56 -7.90 7.19 17.42
C TRP A 56 -6.59 6.43 17.69
N PHE A 57 -5.52 7.16 18.02
CA PHE A 57 -4.31 6.51 18.53
C PHE A 57 -4.65 5.76 19.82
N HIS A 58 -4.35 4.47 19.88
CA HIS A 58 -4.55 3.67 21.08
C HIS A 58 -3.63 4.13 22.20
N ASP A 59 -2.40 4.52 21.88
CA ASP A 59 -1.48 5.20 22.79
C ASP A 59 -0.68 6.28 22.03
N ALA A 60 -0.90 7.55 22.36
CA ALA A 60 -0.20 8.67 21.72
C ALA A 60 1.33 8.62 21.93
N ARG A 61 1.82 7.91 22.96
CA ARG A 61 3.26 7.74 23.23
C ARG A 61 3.96 6.91 22.17
N GLN A 62 3.26 5.97 21.52
CA GLN A 62 3.80 5.18 20.41
C GLN A 62 4.19 6.07 19.22
N ARG A 63 3.29 6.98 18.86
CA ARG A 63 3.55 8.00 17.83
C ARG A 63 4.72 8.91 18.23
N GLN A 64 4.75 9.37 19.49
CA GLN A 64 5.82 10.24 19.97
C GLN A 64 7.18 9.54 19.89
N ALA A 65 7.25 8.27 20.33
CA ALA A 65 8.44 7.42 20.27
C ALA A 65 8.99 7.26 18.85
N LEU A 66 8.08 7.03 17.89
CA LEU A 66 8.42 6.94 16.48
C LEU A 66 9.09 8.22 15.98
N PHE A 67 8.45 9.38 16.19
CA PHE A 67 9.00 10.64 15.70
C PHE A 67 10.28 11.07 16.44
N GLU A 68 10.40 10.81 17.74
CA GLU A 68 11.66 11.00 18.47
C GLU A 68 12.80 10.18 17.87
N THR A 69 12.54 8.92 17.52
CA THR A 69 13.53 8.07 16.85
C THR A 69 13.91 8.60 15.48
N LEU A 70 12.90 8.96 14.66
CA LEU A 70 13.11 9.51 13.32
C LEU A 70 13.94 10.81 13.37
N HIS A 71 13.62 11.72 14.29
CA HIS A 71 14.41 12.94 14.51
C HIS A 71 15.84 12.63 14.97
N GLY A 72 16.02 11.63 15.83
CA GLY A 72 17.34 11.17 16.28
C GLY A 72 18.20 10.55 15.18
N LEU A 73 17.61 9.86 14.20
CA LEU A 73 18.31 9.34 13.02
C LEU A 73 18.69 10.47 12.07
N ARG A 74 17.75 11.39 11.81
CA ARG A 74 18.00 12.57 10.98
C ARG A 74 19.12 13.45 11.56
N ALA A 75 19.15 13.68 12.87
CA ALA A 75 20.19 14.48 13.53
C ALA A 75 21.61 13.89 13.36
N ARG A 76 21.71 12.59 13.04
CA ARG A 76 22.97 11.90 12.71
C ARG A 76 23.26 11.90 11.20
N ASN A 77 22.54 12.71 10.41
CA ASN A 77 22.61 12.76 8.95
C ASN A 77 22.37 11.40 8.27
N GLN A 78 21.55 10.53 8.87
CA GLN A 78 21.20 9.25 8.28
C GLN A 78 19.96 9.39 7.41
N SER A 79 20.08 9.08 6.11
CA SER A 79 18.92 8.86 5.25
C SER A 79 18.22 7.56 5.62
N MET A 80 16.91 7.49 5.39
CA MET A 80 16.07 6.39 5.86
C MET A 80 15.27 5.75 4.72
N LEU A 81 15.04 4.44 4.80
CA LEU A 81 13.99 3.77 4.03
C LEU A 81 12.86 3.43 5.00
N ILE A 82 11.85 4.29 5.04
CA ILE A 82 10.69 4.14 5.91
C ILE A 82 9.66 3.28 5.19
N VAL A 83 9.29 2.15 5.78
CA VAL A 83 8.30 1.22 5.25
C VAL A 83 7.18 1.09 6.28
N THR A 84 5.99 1.54 5.94
CA THR A 84 4.81 1.34 6.78
C THR A 84 4.07 0.08 6.32
N TYR A 85 3.54 -0.68 7.28
CA TYR A 85 2.74 -1.86 6.99
C TYR A 85 1.46 -1.86 7.84
N THR A 86 0.31 -1.85 7.18
CA THR A 86 -1.01 -1.94 7.82
C THR A 86 -1.59 -3.33 7.63
N HIS A 87 -1.85 -4.03 8.74
CA HIS A 87 -2.29 -5.41 8.71
C HIS A 87 -3.79 -5.58 8.45
N GLY A 88 -4.15 -6.79 7.99
CA GLY A 88 -5.54 -7.21 7.75
C GLY A 88 -6.31 -7.63 9.00
N TRP A 89 -7.59 -7.94 8.81
CA TRP A 89 -8.58 -8.16 9.87
C TRP A 89 -8.38 -9.40 10.75
N LYS A 90 -7.62 -10.41 10.29
CA LYS A 90 -7.31 -11.62 11.08
C LYS A 90 -6.02 -11.49 11.91
N HIS A 91 -5.43 -10.30 11.92
CA HIS A 91 -4.15 -10.02 12.56
C HIS A 91 -4.31 -8.92 13.58
N ASN A 92 -3.30 -8.81 14.44
CA ASN A 92 -3.18 -7.76 15.44
C ASN A 92 -1.71 -7.40 15.62
N ALA A 93 -1.45 -6.43 16.48
CA ALA A 93 -0.10 -5.97 16.77
C ALA A 93 0.66 -6.86 17.78
N GLY A 94 0.13 -7.98 18.25
CA GLY A 94 0.81 -8.82 19.25
C GLY A 94 2.14 -9.40 18.75
N GLU A 95 3.11 -9.52 19.66
CA GLU A 95 4.48 -9.99 19.35
C GLU A 95 4.56 -11.34 18.61
N ASN A 96 3.61 -12.24 18.89
CA ASN A 96 3.54 -13.57 18.29
C ASN A 96 2.69 -13.60 17.00
N ASP A 97 2.16 -12.47 16.53
CA ASP A 97 1.39 -12.39 15.30
C ASP A 97 2.29 -12.70 14.08
N THR A 98 1.75 -13.50 13.17
CA THR A 98 2.52 -13.98 12.00
C THR A 98 2.86 -12.85 11.05
N ASN A 99 2.00 -11.83 10.89
CA ASN A 99 2.28 -10.71 10.00
C ASN A 99 3.38 -9.82 10.55
N LEU A 100 3.40 -9.60 11.86
CA LEU A 100 4.50 -8.87 12.49
C LEU A 100 5.83 -9.60 12.29
N ARG A 101 5.84 -10.92 12.49
CA ARG A 101 7.03 -11.76 12.23
C ARG A 101 7.49 -11.70 10.78
N ASP A 102 6.57 -11.77 9.82
CA ASP A 102 6.93 -11.75 8.40
C ASP A 102 7.32 -10.34 7.92
N PHE A 103 6.74 -9.28 8.51
CA PHE A 103 7.18 -7.91 8.32
C PHE A 103 8.61 -7.69 8.82
N ARG A 104 8.97 -8.23 10.00
CA ARG A 104 10.37 -8.23 10.50
C ARG A 104 11.33 -8.88 9.50
N LYS A 105 10.95 -9.98 8.84
CA LYS A 105 11.75 -10.62 7.78
C LYS A 105 11.95 -9.69 6.57
N LEU A 106 10.88 -9.02 6.12
CA LEU A 106 10.96 -8.04 5.03
C LEU A 106 11.94 -6.92 5.36
N LEU A 107 11.85 -6.34 6.57
CA LEU A 107 12.75 -5.27 7.01
C LEU A 107 14.21 -5.73 7.07
N ALA A 108 14.46 -6.95 7.55
CA ALA A 108 15.80 -7.54 7.60
C ALA A 108 16.39 -7.74 6.19
N GLU A 109 15.58 -8.19 5.22
CA GLU A 109 15.99 -8.34 3.82
C GLU A 109 16.29 -6.98 3.17
N LEU A 110 15.42 -5.99 3.36
CA LEU A 110 15.65 -4.62 2.86
C LEU A 110 16.93 -4.02 3.44
N ALA A 111 17.17 -4.20 4.74
CA ALA A 111 18.37 -3.70 5.41
C ALA A 111 19.65 -4.37 4.88
N ALA A 112 19.59 -5.67 4.58
CA ALA A 112 20.70 -6.38 3.96
C ALA A 112 20.99 -5.84 2.54
N ILE A 113 19.94 -5.56 1.76
CA ILE A 113 20.06 -4.99 0.41
C ILE A 113 20.65 -3.58 0.43
N GLU A 114 20.16 -2.70 1.32
CA GLU A 114 20.70 -1.34 1.49
C GLU A 114 22.21 -1.40 1.82
N ARG A 115 22.60 -2.26 2.76
CA ARG A 115 24.00 -2.43 3.14
C ARG A 115 24.89 -2.97 2.01
N GLN A 116 24.39 -3.96 1.27
CA GLN A 116 25.14 -4.56 0.16
C GLN A 116 25.35 -3.55 -0.98
N ARG A 117 24.35 -2.71 -1.27
CA ARG A 117 24.40 -1.77 -2.39
C ARG A 117 25.04 -0.44 -2.06
N ARG A 118 24.88 0.04 -0.82
CA ARG A 118 25.38 1.34 -0.35
C ARG A 118 26.23 1.20 0.91
N PRO A 119 27.35 0.46 0.89
CA PRO A 119 28.14 0.19 2.09
C PRO A 119 28.68 1.46 2.79
N ASN A 120 28.86 2.55 2.04
CA ASN A 120 29.40 3.82 2.55
C ASN A 120 28.31 4.87 2.86
N ASP A 121 27.06 4.59 2.53
CA ASP A 121 25.93 5.51 2.67
C ASP A 121 24.62 4.71 2.78
N THR A 122 24.62 3.78 3.73
CA THR A 122 23.52 2.83 3.95
C THR A 122 22.37 3.55 4.60
N ARG A 123 21.19 3.52 3.99
CA ARG A 123 19.98 4.02 4.63
C ARG A 123 19.59 3.15 5.81
N THR A 124 19.15 3.80 6.87
CA THR A 124 18.54 3.08 7.99
C THR A 124 17.14 2.64 7.57
N VAL A 125 16.89 1.33 7.57
CA VAL A 125 15.54 0.81 7.31
C VAL A 125 14.70 0.99 8.58
N VAL A 126 13.56 1.66 8.44
CA VAL A 126 12.61 1.93 9.53
C VAL A 126 11.26 1.32 9.16
N GLY A 127 10.86 0.28 9.88
CA GLY A 127 9.52 -0.28 9.80
C GLY A 127 8.56 0.45 10.71
N VAL A 128 7.36 0.77 10.22
CA VAL A 128 6.24 1.25 11.04
C VAL A 128 5.09 0.26 10.89
N TYR A 129 4.86 -0.55 11.92
CA TYR A 129 3.75 -1.48 11.97
C TYR A 129 2.48 -0.77 12.47
N VAL A 130 1.49 -0.65 11.58
CA VAL A 130 0.22 0.03 11.85
C VAL A 130 -0.78 -1.00 12.33
N GLY A 131 -1.00 -1.00 13.65
CA GLY A 131 -1.83 -1.95 14.37
C GLY A 131 -3.27 -1.45 14.54
N TRP A 132 -4.23 -2.35 14.48
CA TRP A 132 -5.61 -2.09 14.92
C TRP A 132 -6.28 -3.39 15.38
N ARG A 133 -7.44 -3.28 16.01
CA ARG A 133 -8.11 -4.45 16.57
C ARG A 133 -8.83 -5.28 15.50
N GLY A 134 -8.12 -6.30 14.99
CA GLY A 134 -8.69 -7.36 14.17
C GLY A 134 -9.73 -8.24 14.90
N ALA A 135 -10.31 -9.21 14.20
CA ALA A 135 -11.28 -10.15 14.76
C ALA A 135 -10.63 -11.01 15.86
N SER A 136 -11.22 -10.97 17.06
CA SER A 136 -10.71 -11.67 18.25
C SER A 136 -11.42 -13.02 18.51
N VAL A 137 -12.36 -13.43 17.66
CA VAL A 137 -13.25 -14.58 17.91
C VAL A 137 -13.29 -15.46 16.67
N SER A 138 -12.71 -16.66 16.76
CA SER A 138 -12.74 -17.70 15.72
C SER A 138 -13.92 -18.65 15.93
N VAL A 139 -15.15 -18.14 15.79
CA VAL A 139 -16.36 -18.99 15.85
C VAL A 139 -16.98 -19.05 14.46
N PRO A 140 -17.12 -20.25 13.87
CA PRO A 140 -17.80 -20.43 12.59
C PRO A 140 -19.19 -19.76 12.62
N PHE A 141 -19.59 -19.10 11.51
CA PHE A 141 -20.80 -18.27 11.35
C PHE A 141 -20.80 -16.88 12.01
N VAL A 142 -19.93 -16.61 13.00
CA VAL A 142 -19.72 -15.25 13.55
C VAL A 142 -18.74 -14.45 12.67
N ASP A 143 -17.88 -15.15 11.92
CA ASP A 143 -16.89 -14.56 11.00
C ASP A 143 -17.49 -13.61 9.96
N ASN A 144 -18.71 -13.89 9.46
CA ASN A 144 -19.38 -13.00 8.53
C ASN A 144 -19.87 -11.71 9.22
N LEU A 145 -20.37 -11.81 10.46
CA LEU A 145 -20.80 -10.64 11.24
C LEU A 145 -19.60 -9.80 11.71
N THR A 146 -18.50 -10.45 12.08
CA THR A 146 -17.25 -9.74 12.39
C THR A 146 -16.68 -9.09 11.15
N PHE A 147 -16.75 -9.73 9.97
CA PHE A 147 -16.35 -9.10 8.71
C PHE A 147 -17.05 -7.75 8.48
N TRP A 148 -18.37 -7.66 8.65
CA TRP A 148 -19.13 -6.39 8.51
C TRP A 148 -18.67 -5.31 9.48
N THR A 149 -18.62 -5.66 10.76
CA THR A 149 -18.28 -4.71 11.81
C THR A 149 -16.82 -4.27 11.73
N ARG A 150 -15.92 -5.19 11.35
CA ARG A 150 -14.50 -4.92 11.11
C ARG A 150 -14.27 -4.11 9.84
N LYS A 151 -15.06 -4.32 8.77
CA LYS A 151 -15.01 -3.46 7.57
C LYS A 151 -15.36 -2.02 7.93
N ALA A 152 -16.48 -1.81 8.63
CA ALA A 152 -16.90 -0.49 9.07
C ALA A 152 -15.89 0.16 10.04
N ALA A 153 -15.22 -0.63 10.89
CA ALA A 153 -14.12 -0.14 11.71
C ALA A 153 -12.91 0.28 10.86
N ALA A 154 -12.49 -0.57 9.91
CA ALA A 154 -11.39 -0.28 8.99
C ALA A 154 -11.63 1.00 8.17
N GLU A 155 -12.85 1.21 7.66
CA GLU A 155 -13.24 2.44 6.96
C GLU A 155 -13.11 3.67 7.87
N ARG A 156 -13.59 3.60 9.12
CA ARG A 156 -13.43 4.69 10.10
C ARG A 156 -11.96 4.96 10.43
N ILE A 157 -11.17 3.91 10.64
CA ILE A 157 -9.75 3.99 11.01
C ILE A 157 -8.96 4.67 9.88
N GLY A 158 -9.14 4.24 8.64
CA GLY A 158 -8.46 4.80 7.47
C GLY A 158 -8.73 6.29 7.23
N GLN A 159 -9.89 6.78 7.66
CA GLN A 159 -10.29 8.18 7.48
C GLN A 159 -9.90 9.11 8.65
N ARG A 160 -9.30 8.58 9.73
CA ARG A 160 -9.01 9.31 10.98
C ARG A 160 -7.51 9.34 11.30
N SER A 161 -7.09 8.92 12.49
CA SER A 161 -5.71 9.14 12.96
C SER A 161 -4.65 8.36 12.17
N VAL A 162 -5.00 7.30 11.44
CA VAL A 162 -4.05 6.65 10.50
C VAL A 162 -3.66 7.60 9.37
N LYS A 163 -4.64 8.32 8.81
CA LYS A 163 -4.38 9.39 7.84
C LYS A 163 -3.45 10.43 8.44
N GLN A 164 -3.70 10.87 9.68
CA GLN A 164 -2.80 11.79 10.37
C GLN A 164 -1.37 11.27 10.41
N LEU A 165 -1.15 10.04 10.89
CA LEU A 165 0.19 9.42 10.96
C LEU A 165 0.88 9.40 9.59
N PHE A 166 0.17 9.01 8.53
CA PHE A 166 0.74 8.89 7.19
C PHE A 166 1.18 10.23 6.61
N PHE A 167 0.40 11.28 6.84
CA PHE A 167 0.78 12.63 6.43
C PHE A 167 1.90 13.19 7.30
N GLU A 168 1.92 12.94 8.61
CA GLU A 168 3.03 13.33 9.50
C GLU A 168 4.34 12.65 9.06
N LEU A 169 4.32 11.37 8.67
CA LEU A 169 5.47 10.67 8.10
C LEU A 169 5.95 11.29 6.78
N ASN A 170 5.02 11.64 5.88
CA ASN A 170 5.38 12.28 4.62
C ASN A 170 5.94 13.71 4.82
N GLN A 171 5.43 14.45 5.81
CA GLN A 171 6.00 15.74 6.22
C GLN A 171 7.39 15.55 6.82
N PHE A 172 7.58 14.59 7.72
CA PHE A 172 8.90 14.28 8.26
C PHE A 172 9.91 13.97 7.14
N ARG A 173 9.53 13.14 6.15
CA ARG A 173 10.37 12.86 4.96
C ARG A 173 10.77 14.13 4.22
N THR A 174 9.84 15.07 4.05
CA THR A 174 10.09 16.35 3.38
C THR A 174 11.14 17.17 4.13
N ILE A 175 11.00 17.25 5.45
CA ILE A 175 11.94 17.96 6.33
C ILE A 175 13.30 17.23 6.37
N ALA A 176 13.30 15.90 6.41
CA ALA A 176 14.51 15.06 6.40
C ALA A 176 15.33 15.24 5.12
N ASN A 177 14.68 15.44 3.98
CA ASN A 177 15.32 15.67 2.69
C ASN A 177 15.63 17.16 2.41
N GLY A 178 15.25 18.08 3.30
CA GLY A 178 15.47 19.52 3.10
C GLY A 178 14.65 20.13 1.97
N TRP A 179 13.45 19.60 1.72
CA TRP A 179 12.58 20.05 0.65
C TRP A 179 11.61 21.15 1.09
N ASP A 180 11.30 22.09 0.18
CA ASP A 180 10.31 23.14 0.43
C ASP A 180 8.86 22.65 0.37
N ILE A 181 8.61 21.58 -0.40
CA ILE A 181 7.26 21.03 -0.62
C ILE A 181 7.25 19.50 -0.54
N PRO A 182 6.17 18.89 -0.02
CA PRO A 182 6.06 17.44 0.19
C PRO A 182 5.66 16.63 -1.05
N ASP A 183 5.61 17.28 -2.20
CA ASP A 183 5.23 16.70 -3.49
C ASP A 183 6.48 16.47 -4.37
N GLN A 184 7.45 15.75 -3.83
CA GLN A 184 8.67 15.35 -4.55
C GLN A 184 8.91 13.84 -4.41
N LEU A 185 9.53 13.25 -5.43
CA LEU A 185 9.99 11.87 -5.41
C LEU A 185 11.43 11.86 -4.92
N ALA A 186 11.73 11.00 -3.94
CA ALA A 186 13.05 10.97 -3.35
C ALA A 186 14.04 10.29 -4.29
N ARG A 187 15.23 10.89 -4.35
CA ARG A 187 16.41 10.28 -4.97
C ARG A 187 16.86 9.06 -4.17
N ASP A 188 17.68 8.23 -4.78
CA ASP A 188 18.09 6.95 -4.22
C ASP A 188 18.85 7.12 -2.88
N ASP A 189 19.52 8.26 -2.68
CA ASP A 189 20.28 8.67 -1.49
C ASP A 189 19.45 9.38 -0.42
N GLU A 190 18.21 9.73 -0.74
CA GLU A 190 17.32 10.47 0.15
C GLU A 190 16.44 9.55 0.98
N THR A 191 15.79 10.15 1.98
CA THR A 191 14.79 9.47 2.80
C THR A 191 13.58 9.12 1.94
N GLN A 192 13.25 7.83 1.89
CA GLN A 192 12.13 7.28 1.14
C GLN A 192 11.03 6.79 2.09
N LEU A 193 9.78 6.89 1.65
CA LEU A 193 8.60 6.47 2.40
C LEU A 193 7.69 5.60 1.53
N ILE A 194 7.47 4.36 1.96
CA ILE A 194 6.64 3.37 1.27
C ILE A 194 5.48 2.99 2.18
N PHE A 195 4.28 2.90 1.60
CA PHE A 195 3.09 2.39 2.29
C PHE A 195 2.73 1.02 1.79
N VAL A 196 2.53 0.07 2.70
CA VAL A 196 2.10 -1.30 2.39
C VAL A 196 0.83 -1.61 3.18
N GLY A 197 -0.17 -2.18 2.51
CA GLY A 197 -1.42 -2.59 3.17
C GLY A 197 -1.96 -3.90 2.62
N HIS A 198 -2.40 -4.79 3.51
CA HIS A 198 -3.01 -6.07 3.14
C HIS A 198 -4.47 -6.14 3.56
N SER A 199 -5.36 -6.72 2.73
CA SER A 199 -6.77 -6.95 3.12
C SER A 199 -7.46 -5.66 3.60
N PHE A 200 -8.08 -5.65 4.79
CA PHE A 200 -8.62 -4.43 5.41
C PHE A 200 -7.54 -3.39 5.77
N GLY A 201 -6.30 -3.80 6.02
CA GLY A 201 -5.18 -2.86 6.10
C GLY A 201 -4.87 -2.19 4.76
N GLY A 202 -5.16 -2.88 3.65
CA GLY A 202 -5.17 -2.29 2.31
C GLY A 202 -6.27 -1.25 2.12
N LEU A 203 -7.48 -1.53 2.64
CA LEU A 203 -8.58 -0.54 2.67
C LEU A 203 -8.23 0.68 3.53
N ILE A 204 -7.71 0.47 4.75
CA ILE A 204 -7.26 1.55 5.65
C ILE A 204 -6.22 2.42 4.95
N THR A 205 -5.20 1.78 4.35
CA THR A 205 -4.13 2.48 3.63
C THR A 205 -4.67 3.26 2.44
N TYR A 206 -5.56 2.65 1.65
CA TYR A 206 -6.16 3.28 0.49
C TYR A 206 -6.98 4.52 0.90
N HIS A 207 -7.92 4.38 1.84
CA HIS A 207 -8.76 5.50 2.31
C HIS A 207 -7.93 6.64 2.94
N ALA A 208 -6.84 6.32 3.63
CA ALA A 208 -5.95 7.33 4.20
C ALA A 208 -5.27 8.19 3.12
N LEU A 209 -4.90 7.60 1.98
CA LEU A 209 -4.05 8.23 0.96
C LEU A 209 -4.82 8.70 -0.28
N TYR A 210 -6.00 8.14 -0.55
CA TYR A 210 -6.79 8.30 -1.77
C TYR A 210 -6.91 9.75 -2.23
N ALA A 211 -7.38 10.64 -1.35
CA ALA A 211 -7.67 12.03 -1.73
C ALA A 211 -6.40 12.77 -2.22
N ALA A 212 -5.26 12.56 -1.55
CA ALA A 212 -4.01 13.19 -1.97
C ALA A 212 -3.41 12.55 -3.22
N ILE A 213 -3.53 11.24 -3.40
CA ILE A 213 -3.11 10.58 -4.63
C ILE A 213 -3.91 11.09 -5.83
N LEU A 214 -5.24 11.20 -5.69
CA LEU A 214 -6.11 11.74 -6.72
C LEU A 214 -5.75 13.19 -7.06
N GLU A 215 -5.59 14.04 -6.04
CA GLU A 215 -5.20 15.44 -6.21
C GLU A 215 -3.85 15.55 -6.94
N ARG A 216 -2.82 14.82 -6.50
CA ARG A 216 -1.49 14.80 -7.13
C ARG A 216 -1.53 14.29 -8.57
N GLY A 217 -2.42 13.34 -8.87
CA GLY A 217 -2.63 12.82 -10.23
C GLY A 217 -3.22 13.83 -11.20
N LEU A 218 -4.03 14.77 -10.68
CA LEU A 218 -4.76 15.79 -11.44
C LEU A 218 -4.03 17.15 -11.48
N GLN A 219 -2.87 17.29 -10.82
CA GLN A 219 -2.14 18.55 -10.81
C GLN A 219 -1.67 18.98 -12.20
N VAL A 220 -1.83 20.27 -12.48
CA VAL A 220 -1.36 20.93 -13.70
C VAL A 220 -0.38 22.06 -13.39
N ASP A 221 0.47 22.42 -14.34
CA ASP A 221 1.29 23.62 -14.28
C ASP A 221 0.49 24.88 -14.71
N LYS A 222 1.16 26.05 -14.69
CA LYS A 222 0.55 27.33 -15.09
C LYS A 222 0.08 27.37 -16.55
N LEU A 223 0.54 26.43 -17.38
CA LEU A 223 0.16 26.31 -18.80
C LEU A 223 -0.94 25.25 -19.00
N GLY A 224 -1.51 24.71 -17.91
CA GLY A 224 -2.54 23.68 -17.97
C GLY A 224 -2.01 22.31 -18.37
N ARG A 225 -0.69 22.09 -18.35
CA ARG A 225 -0.09 20.77 -18.64
C ARG A 225 -0.03 19.95 -17.38
N TYR A 226 -0.42 18.68 -17.48
CA TYR A 226 -0.36 17.79 -16.34
C TYR A 226 1.07 17.58 -15.85
N ARG A 227 1.27 17.68 -14.53
CA ARG A 227 2.52 17.30 -13.87
C ARG A 227 2.64 15.78 -13.81
N PRO A 228 3.83 15.19 -13.68
CA PRO A 228 3.95 13.76 -13.36
C PRO A 228 3.12 13.43 -12.12
N ALA A 229 2.33 12.36 -12.19
CA ALA A 229 1.54 11.92 -11.05
C ALA A 229 2.46 11.38 -9.96
N LYS A 230 2.11 11.60 -8.70
CA LYS A 230 2.96 11.27 -7.56
C LYS A 230 2.15 10.58 -6.46
N SER A 231 2.82 9.70 -5.73
CA SER A 231 2.27 9.10 -4.51
C SER A 231 2.30 10.09 -3.36
N VAL A 232 1.57 9.80 -2.28
CA VAL A 232 2.00 10.24 -0.94
C VAL A 232 3.21 9.40 -0.55
N GLY A 233 4.28 10.01 -0.05
CA GLY A 233 5.58 9.33 0.04
C GLY A 233 6.16 9.07 -1.36
N ASP A 234 6.77 7.89 -1.54
CA ASP A 234 7.37 7.44 -2.80
C ASP A 234 6.54 6.38 -3.50
N PHE A 235 5.82 5.53 -2.76
CA PHE A 235 5.06 4.42 -3.34
C PHE A 235 4.03 3.81 -2.38
N VAL A 236 2.92 3.29 -2.95
CA VAL A 236 1.92 2.50 -2.22
C VAL A 236 1.79 1.10 -2.83
N LEU A 237 1.91 0.07 -1.99
CA LEU A 237 1.65 -1.33 -2.35
C LEU A 237 0.46 -1.87 -1.57
N LEU A 238 -0.61 -2.23 -2.27
CA LEU A 238 -1.79 -2.85 -1.69
C LEU A 238 -1.88 -4.30 -2.15
N VAL A 239 -1.98 -5.25 -1.22
CA VAL A 239 -2.00 -6.68 -1.53
C VAL A 239 -3.32 -7.28 -1.08
N ASN A 240 -4.01 -7.94 -2.02
CA ASN A 240 -5.37 -8.46 -1.84
C ASN A 240 -6.28 -7.45 -1.11
N PRO A 241 -6.30 -6.16 -1.51
CA PRO A 241 -6.98 -5.16 -0.70
C PRO A 241 -8.49 -5.37 -0.73
N ALA A 242 -9.08 -5.24 0.45
CA ALA A 242 -10.49 -5.45 0.67
C ALA A 242 -11.24 -4.11 0.60
N PHE A 243 -11.26 -3.46 -0.57
CA PHE A 243 -12.10 -2.29 -0.83
C PHE A 243 -12.74 -2.38 -2.22
N GLU A 244 -13.90 -1.75 -2.37
CA GLU A 244 -14.75 -1.79 -3.54
C GLU A 244 -14.11 -1.15 -4.78
N GLY A 245 -14.40 -1.68 -5.96
CA GLY A 245 -14.02 -1.05 -7.23
C GLY A 245 -14.57 0.37 -7.38
N ALA A 246 -15.77 0.63 -6.82
CA ALA A 246 -16.40 1.95 -6.86
C ALA A 246 -15.55 3.03 -6.16
N ASP A 247 -14.83 2.67 -5.09
CA ASP A 247 -13.91 3.58 -4.41
C ASP A 247 -12.70 3.93 -5.31
N TYR A 248 -12.29 3.02 -6.20
CA TYR A 248 -11.18 3.22 -7.14
C TYR A 248 -11.57 4.00 -8.39
N GLU A 249 -12.86 4.01 -8.75
CA GLU A 249 -13.37 4.60 -9.99
C GLU A 249 -12.88 6.04 -10.25
N PRO A 250 -12.81 6.95 -9.26
CA PRO A 250 -12.35 8.30 -9.52
C PRO A 250 -10.87 8.40 -9.93
N ILE A 251 -9.98 7.57 -9.36
CA ILE A 251 -8.58 7.50 -9.80
C ILE A 251 -8.50 6.94 -11.22
N TRP A 252 -9.30 5.91 -11.51
CA TRP A 252 -9.36 5.30 -12.83
C TRP A 252 -9.81 6.30 -13.90
N GLN A 253 -10.91 7.02 -13.65
CA GLN A 253 -11.42 8.03 -14.57
C GLN A 253 -10.44 9.19 -14.72
N ALA A 254 -9.87 9.71 -13.63
CA ALA A 254 -8.86 10.76 -13.68
C ALA A 254 -7.65 10.38 -14.56
N ALA A 255 -7.15 9.15 -14.40
CA ALA A 255 -6.05 8.66 -15.22
C ALA A 255 -6.43 8.53 -16.71
N ARG A 256 -7.62 8.02 -17.01
CA ARG A 256 -8.11 7.89 -18.40
C ARG A 256 -8.38 9.24 -19.05
N SER A 257 -9.03 10.16 -18.35
CA SER A 257 -9.30 11.53 -18.82
C SER A 257 -8.02 12.32 -19.05
N ARG A 258 -6.94 12.01 -18.33
CA ARG A 258 -5.61 12.56 -18.60
C ARG A 258 -4.99 12.04 -19.91
N GLY A 259 -5.28 10.80 -20.31
CA GLY A 259 -4.89 10.22 -21.60
C GLY A 259 -3.46 9.68 -21.70
N CYS A 260 -2.46 10.34 -21.10
CA CYS A 260 -1.08 9.84 -21.07
C CYS A 260 -0.23 10.36 -19.91
N PHE A 261 0.93 9.72 -19.73
CA PHE A 261 1.92 10.05 -18.72
C PHE A 261 3.32 10.21 -19.34
N PRO A 262 4.17 11.07 -18.74
CA PRO A 262 5.50 11.35 -19.28
C PRO A 262 6.39 10.10 -19.25
N PRO A 263 7.44 10.01 -20.09
CA PRO A 263 8.37 8.88 -20.12
C PRO A 263 9.01 8.55 -18.76
N ALA A 264 9.26 9.58 -17.94
CA ALA A 264 9.85 9.43 -16.61
C ALA A 264 8.84 9.07 -15.50
N GLN A 265 7.56 8.80 -15.84
CA GLN A 265 6.53 8.46 -14.87
C GLN A 265 6.88 7.16 -14.13
N LYS A 266 7.16 7.27 -12.83
CA LYS A 266 7.31 6.12 -11.93
C LYS A 266 5.94 5.58 -11.49
N PRO A 267 5.83 4.28 -11.13
CA PRO A 267 4.64 3.78 -10.47
C PRO A 267 4.35 4.55 -9.18
N VAL A 268 3.09 4.93 -8.98
CA VAL A 268 2.59 5.64 -7.81
C VAL A 268 1.97 4.66 -6.82
N MET A 269 1.16 3.74 -7.33
CA MET A 269 0.48 2.74 -6.52
C MET A 269 0.40 1.43 -7.30
N ALA A 270 0.63 0.30 -6.63
CA ALA A 270 0.33 -1.03 -7.16
C ALA A 270 -0.67 -1.74 -6.26
N ILE A 271 -1.75 -2.24 -6.85
CA ILE A 271 -2.73 -3.12 -6.26
C ILE A 271 -2.49 -4.51 -6.83
N ILE A 272 -2.03 -5.45 -6.01
CA ILE A 272 -1.78 -6.83 -6.44
C ILE A 272 -2.84 -7.73 -5.83
N THR A 273 -3.59 -8.45 -6.66
CA THR A 273 -4.66 -9.34 -6.20
C THR A 273 -4.51 -10.73 -6.79
N SER A 274 -4.56 -11.76 -5.94
CA SER A 274 -4.58 -13.14 -6.40
C SER A 274 -5.92 -13.48 -7.06
N SER A 275 -5.86 -14.16 -8.19
CA SER A 275 -7.03 -14.78 -8.83
C SER A 275 -7.68 -15.88 -7.96
N ALA A 276 -6.94 -16.43 -6.99
CA ALA A 276 -7.42 -17.44 -6.04
C ALA A 276 -7.87 -16.85 -4.68
N ASP A 277 -7.91 -15.53 -4.53
CA ASP A 277 -8.43 -14.89 -3.32
C ASP A 277 -9.95 -15.04 -3.22
N ALA A 278 -10.38 -16.16 -2.62
CA ALA A 278 -11.78 -16.46 -2.36
C ALA A 278 -12.42 -15.54 -1.30
N ALA A 279 -11.63 -15.01 -0.36
CA ALA A 279 -12.16 -14.21 0.74
C ALA A 279 -12.74 -12.90 0.23
N THR A 280 -11.98 -12.16 -0.59
CA THR A 280 -12.49 -10.92 -1.22
C THR A 280 -13.50 -11.21 -2.32
N ARG A 281 -13.38 -12.33 -3.04
CA ARG A 281 -14.31 -12.71 -4.10
C ARG A 281 -15.72 -13.06 -3.60
N VAL A 282 -15.85 -13.64 -2.41
CA VAL A 282 -17.13 -14.15 -1.87
C VAL A 282 -17.70 -13.29 -0.74
N ALA A 283 -16.87 -12.77 0.17
CA ALA A 283 -17.37 -12.02 1.33
C ALA A 283 -17.91 -10.63 0.95
N PHE A 284 -17.33 -9.98 -0.07
CA PHE A 284 -17.74 -8.64 -0.51
C PHE A 284 -19.11 -8.59 -1.19
N PRO A 285 -19.49 -9.53 -2.08
CA PRO A 285 -20.82 -9.54 -2.68
C PRO A 285 -21.95 -9.89 -1.69
N LEU A 286 -21.73 -10.85 -0.77
CA LEU A 286 -22.74 -11.29 0.22
C LEU A 286 -23.11 -10.22 1.25
N GLY A 287 -22.11 -9.66 1.89
CA GLY A 287 -21.76 -8.35 1.41
C GLY A 287 -22.74 -7.19 1.52
N ARG A 288 -23.10 -6.86 0.28
CA ARG A 288 -23.82 -5.69 -0.16
C ARG A 288 -25.14 -6.15 -0.78
N LEU A 289 -25.74 -7.23 -0.26
CA LEU A 289 -27.07 -7.70 -0.65
C LEU A 289 -28.11 -6.56 -0.60
N TYR A 290 -28.01 -5.66 0.38
CA TYR A 290 -28.84 -4.46 0.47
C TYR A 290 -28.58 -3.44 -0.67
N THR A 291 -27.37 -3.40 -1.23
CA THR A 291 -26.99 -2.52 -2.34
C THR A 291 -27.57 -2.96 -3.69
N TYR A 292 -28.08 -4.20 -3.82
CA TYR A 292 -28.87 -4.58 -5.00
C TYR A 292 -30.13 -3.72 -5.16
N LEU A 293 -30.64 -3.15 -4.05
CA LEU A 293 -31.78 -2.24 -4.05
C LEU A 293 -31.40 -0.80 -4.41
N GLN A 294 -30.11 -0.47 -4.50
CA GLN A 294 -29.63 0.85 -4.90
C GLN A 294 -29.57 0.97 -6.43
N SER A 295 -29.89 2.17 -6.94
CA SER A 295 -29.78 2.50 -8.36
C SER A 295 -28.32 2.48 -8.80
N ALA A 296 -28.02 1.71 -9.83
CA ALA A 296 -26.73 1.68 -10.52
C ALA A 296 -27.01 1.88 -12.03
N PRO A 297 -27.23 3.13 -12.47
CA PRO A 297 -27.71 3.43 -13.81
C PRO A 297 -26.69 3.15 -14.92
N LEU A 298 -25.39 3.13 -14.62
CA LEU A 298 -24.34 2.96 -15.62
C LEU A 298 -23.93 1.48 -15.79
N PRO A 299 -23.59 1.03 -17.02
CA PRO A 299 -23.07 -0.31 -17.25
C PRO A 299 -21.84 -0.62 -16.39
N GLY A 300 -21.86 -1.76 -15.69
CA GLY A 300 -20.76 -2.20 -14.83
C GLY A 300 -20.66 -1.48 -13.47
N GLU A 301 -21.43 -0.44 -13.20
CA GLU A 301 -21.44 0.28 -11.92
C GLU A 301 -21.85 -0.61 -10.75
N ARG A 302 -22.84 -1.49 -10.96
CA ARG A 302 -23.23 -2.45 -9.92
C ARG A 302 -22.08 -3.41 -9.59
N GLU A 303 -21.32 -3.84 -10.59
CA GLU A 303 -20.19 -4.76 -10.40
C GLU A 303 -19.09 -4.10 -9.55
N THR A 304 -18.82 -2.81 -9.77
CA THR A 304 -17.80 -2.07 -9.01
C THR A 304 -18.15 -1.88 -7.55
N VAL A 305 -19.44 -1.85 -7.21
CA VAL A 305 -19.91 -1.78 -5.83
C VAL A 305 -19.93 -3.14 -5.14
N LEU A 306 -20.16 -4.22 -5.89
CA LEU A 306 -20.26 -5.58 -5.34
C LEU A 306 -18.91 -6.28 -5.19
N HIS A 307 -17.92 -5.94 -6.02
CA HIS A 307 -16.63 -6.61 -6.05
C HIS A 307 -15.48 -5.69 -5.65
N THR A 308 -14.44 -6.28 -5.07
CA THR A 308 -13.20 -5.55 -4.78
C THR A 308 -12.47 -5.19 -6.05
N VAL A 309 -11.74 -4.07 -6.03
CA VAL A 309 -11.00 -3.51 -7.17
C VAL A 309 -10.17 -4.56 -7.95
N GLY A 310 -9.53 -5.51 -7.26
CA GLY A 310 -8.64 -6.49 -7.88
C GLY A 310 -9.33 -7.62 -8.66
N HIS A 311 -10.62 -7.85 -8.43
CA HIS A 311 -11.41 -8.89 -9.11
C HIS A 311 -12.17 -8.35 -10.33
N LEU A 312 -12.09 -7.05 -10.59
CA LEU A 312 -12.78 -6.39 -11.68
C LEU A 312 -11.85 -6.30 -12.90
N ASP A 313 -12.20 -7.01 -13.97
CA ASP A 313 -11.42 -6.99 -15.21
C ASP A 313 -11.23 -5.57 -15.73
N ARG A 314 -12.23 -4.69 -15.60
CA ARG A 314 -12.17 -3.30 -16.08
C ARG A 314 -11.01 -2.46 -15.52
N TYR A 315 -10.54 -2.76 -14.30
CA TYR A 315 -9.48 -1.99 -13.66
C TYR A 315 -8.10 -2.62 -13.87
N ARG A 316 -8.05 -3.88 -14.30
CA ARG A 316 -6.79 -4.62 -14.45
C ARG A 316 -5.91 -3.92 -15.47
N THR A 317 -4.66 -3.64 -15.12
CA THR A 317 -3.69 -3.06 -16.04
C THR A 317 -2.63 -4.08 -16.44
N HIS A 318 -2.30 -5.02 -15.53
CA HIS A 318 -1.30 -6.04 -15.76
C HIS A 318 -1.70 -7.41 -15.19
N ARG A 319 -1.08 -8.46 -15.71
CA ARG A 319 -1.01 -9.80 -15.13
C ARG A 319 0.45 -10.11 -14.81
N LEU A 320 0.67 -10.79 -13.71
CA LEU A 320 1.97 -11.31 -13.33
C LEU A 320 2.03 -12.78 -13.76
N VAL A 321 2.91 -13.07 -14.72
CA VAL A 321 3.07 -14.41 -15.32
C VAL A 321 4.46 -14.95 -15.08
N ASP A 322 4.58 -16.27 -15.03
CA ASP A 322 5.87 -16.95 -14.94
C ASP A 322 6.64 -16.78 -16.25
N LEU A 323 7.94 -16.49 -16.15
CA LEU A 323 8.84 -16.54 -17.28
C LEU A 323 9.05 -17.99 -17.74
N PRO A 324 9.37 -18.22 -19.03
CA PRO A 324 9.80 -19.53 -19.51
C PRO A 324 10.96 -20.08 -18.68
N VAL A 325 11.00 -21.39 -18.49
CA VAL A 325 12.05 -22.08 -17.71
C VAL A 325 13.43 -21.74 -18.28
N GLY A 326 14.30 -21.18 -17.44
CA GLY A 326 15.66 -20.75 -17.80
C GLY A 326 15.81 -19.25 -18.07
N GLU A 327 14.71 -18.49 -18.15
CA GLU A 327 14.76 -17.02 -18.21
C GLU A 327 14.69 -16.40 -16.81
N THR A 328 15.56 -15.43 -16.54
CA THR A 328 15.49 -14.58 -15.33
C THR A 328 15.54 -13.11 -15.73
N GLY A 329 14.60 -12.31 -15.23
CA GLY A 329 14.57 -10.87 -15.39
C GLY A 329 15.61 -10.16 -14.52
N THR A 330 16.58 -9.49 -15.15
CA THR A 330 17.64 -8.76 -14.43
C THR A 330 17.38 -7.26 -14.28
N ALA A 331 16.49 -6.64 -15.06
CA ALA A 331 16.18 -5.21 -14.95
C ALA A 331 14.95 -4.83 -15.82
N PRO A 332 14.33 -3.65 -15.62
CA PRO A 332 13.50 -3.06 -16.67
C PRO A 332 14.34 -2.87 -17.93
N ASP A 333 13.82 -3.28 -19.10
CA ASP A 333 14.47 -3.06 -20.40
C ASP A 333 14.72 -1.56 -20.64
N ALA A 334 15.87 -1.05 -20.20
CA ALA A 334 16.29 0.33 -20.41
C ALA A 334 16.70 0.62 -21.88
N ALA A 335 16.49 -0.34 -22.78
CA ALA A 335 16.88 -0.29 -24.18
C ALA A 335 15.73 -0.64 -25.14
N ALA A 336 14.48 -0.67 -24.68
CA ALA A 336 13.35 -0.78 -25.61
C ALA A 336 13.29 0.50 -26.48
N PRO A 337 13.12 0.38 -27.81
CA PRO A 337 12.88 1.54 -28.69
C PRO A 337 11.76 2.43 -28.13
N PRO A 338 11.71 3.74 -28.42
CA PRO A 338 10.66 4.64 -27.93
C PRO A 338 9.22 4.20 -28.28
N ASN A 339 9.07 3.24 -29.21
CA ASN A 339 7.82 2.66 -29.68
C ASN A 339 7.53 1.25 -29.13
N VAL A 340 8.38 0.71 -28.26
CA VAL A 340 8.21 -0.60 -27.61
C VAL A 340 8.14 -0.34 -26.11
N GLU A 341 7.01 -0.67 -25.50
CA GLU A 341 6.86 -0.47 -24.06
C GLU A 341 7.73 -1.47 -23.28
N PRO A 342 8.46 -1.01 -22.25
CA PRO A 342 9.44 -1.84 -21.55
C PRO A 342 8.75 -3.02 -20.86
N VAL A 343 9.26 -4.22 -21.15
CA VAL A 343 8.85 -5.43 -20.43
C VAL A 343 9.49 -5.38 -19.05
N THR A 344 8.66 -5.39 -18.00
CA THR A 344 9.17 -5.47 -16.63
C THR A 344 9.30 -6.93 -16.22
N LYS A 345 10.50 -7.48 -16.40
CA LYS A 345 10.88 -8.80 -15.88
C LYS A 345 11.48 -8.65 -14.49
N ILE A 346 10.99 -9.44 -13.53
CA ILE A 346 11.39 -9.40 -12.13
C ILE A 346 11.57 -10.85 -11.67
N LEU A 347 12.83 -11.24 -11.45
CA LEU A 347 13.18 -12.63 -11.08
C LEU A 347 12.67 -13.60 -12.14
N ASP A 348 11.84 -14.56 -11.76
CA ASP A 348 11.19 -15.57 -12.58
C ASP A 348 9.81 -15.11 -13.11
N LEU A 349 9.48 -13.83 -12.98
CA LEU A 349 8.16 -13.28 -13.30
C LEU A 349 8.24 -12.15 -14.33
N GLN A 350 7.15 -11.95 -15.06
CA GLN A 350 6.96 -10.87 -16.02
C GLN A 350 5.64 -10.15 -15.77
N LEU A 351 5.68 -8.82 -15.73
CA LEU A 351 4.46 -8.01 -15.80
C LEU A 351 4.05 -7.88 -17.27
N VAL A 352 2.89 -8.43 -17.60
CA VAL A 352 2.29 -8.37 -18.93
C VAL A 352 1.08 -7.47 -18.88
N LYS A 353 1.01 -6.46 -19.76
CA LYS A 353 -0.17 -5.60 -19.88
C LYS A 353 -1.38 -6.41 -20.33
N THR A 354 -2.56 -6.04 -19.84
CA THR A 354 -3.82 -6.57 -20.34
C THR A 354 -4.32 -5.80 -21.55
N ASP A 355 -5.35 -6.35 -22.22
CA ASP A 355 -5.99 -5.71 -23.38
C ASP A 355 -6.84 -4.48 -23.04
N ASN A 356 -6.99 -4.13 -21.76
CA ASN A 356 -7.68 -2.93 -21.34
C ASN A 356 -6.99 -1.68 -21.90
N ALA A 357 -7.77 -0.80 -22.52
CA ALA A 357 -7.32 0.48 -23.05
C ALA A 357 -6.95 1.44 -21.90
N VAL A 358 -5.71 1.34 -21.43
CA VAL A 358 -5.12 2.21 -20.41
C VAL A 358 -4.09 3.17 -21.03
N PRO A 359 -3.99 4.40 -20.50
CA PRO A 359 -2.91 5.32 -20.86
C PRO A 359 -1.53 4.66 -20.82
N ALA A 360 -0.69 4.99 -21.81
CA ALA A 360 0.72 4.62 -21.76
C ALA A 360 1.37 5.13 -20.46
N ARG A 361 2.15 4.28 -19.81
CA ARG A 361 2.83 4.55 -18.52
C ARG A 361 1.90 4.98 -17.37
N MET A 362 0.66 4.48 -17.35
CA MET A 362 -0.26 4.69 -16.22
C MET A 362 0.38 4.26 -14.89
N PRO A 363 0.50 5.15 -13.89
CA PRO A 363 1.26 4.88 -12.66
C PRO A 363 0.45 4.16 -11.59
N TYR A 364 -0.83 3.89 -11.84
CA TYR A 364 -1.72 3.15 -10.96
C TYR A 364 -1.87 1.74 -11.51
N LEU A 365 -1.07 0.83 -10.98
CA LEU A 365 -0.99 -0.55 -11.44
C LEU A 365 -2.03 -1.40 -10.71
N VAL A 366 -2.88 -2.10 -11.45
CA VAL A 366 -3.79 -3.12 -10.90
C VAL A 366 -3.39 -4.44 -11.51
N ILE A 367 -2.72 -5.26 -10.71
CA ILE A 367 -1.97 -6.43 -11.12
C ILE A 367 -2.69 -7.68 -10.62
N GLN A 368 -3.03 -8.58 -11.53
CA GLN A 368 -3.52 -9.90 -11.16
C GLN A 368 -2.34 -10.87 -10.99
N ALA A 369 -2.31 -11.57 -9.86
CA ALA A 369 -1.37 -12.65 -9.59
C ALA A 369 -2.05 -14.03 -9.72
N GLY A 370 -1.30 -15.02 -10.19
CA GLY A 370 -1.74 -16.41 -10.23
C GLY A 370 -1.62 -17.11 -8.87
N PRO A 371 -2.34 -18.24 -8.66
CA PRO A 371 -2.25 -19.04 -7.44
C PRO A 371 -0.85 -19.60 -7.16
N GLY A 372 -0.02 -19.77 -8.19
CA GLY A 372 1.38 -20.19 -8.01
C GLY A 372 2.29 -19.13 -7.39
N LEU A 373 1.82 -17.88 -7.29
CA LEU A 373 2.55 -16.78 -6.62
C LEU A 373 1.90 -16.36 -5.31
N ILE A 374 0.57 -16.32 -5.27
CA ILE A 374 -0.20 -16.04 -4.06
C ILE A 374 -1.37 -17.04 -4.04
N ALA A 375 -1.25 -18.10 -3.27
CA ALA A 375 -2.19 -19.23 -3.29
C ALA A 375 -3.60 -18.85 -2.82
N ASP A 376 -3.71 -17.90 -1.89
CA ASP A 376 -4.98 -17.46 -1.32
C ASP A 376 -4.91 -16.01 -0.80
N HIS A 377 -5.92 -15.58 -0.03
CA HIS A 377 -5.99 -14.24 0.54
C HIS A 377 -4.79 -13.86 1.43
N SER A 378 -4.24 -14.82 2.19
CA SER A 378 -3.27 -14.64 3.25
C SER A 378 -1.86 -15.11 2.89
N ASP A 379 -1.69 -15.85 1.80
CA ASP A 379 -0.39 -16.40 1.35
C ASP A 379 0.63 -15.34 0.86
N PHE A 380 0.33 -14.04 0.92
CA PHE A 380 1.22 -13.00 0.41
C PHE A 380 2.56 -12.86 1.17
N TRP A 381 2.75 -13.47 2.34
CA TRP A 381 4.06 -13.49 3.01
C TRP A 381 5.00 -14.61 2.53
N ASN A 382 4.57 -15.44 1.58
CA ASN A 382 5.41 -16.49 1.02
C ASN A 382 6.71 -15.92 0.42
N GLU A 383 7.74 -16.76 0.37
CA GLU A 383 9.07 -16.34 -0.05
C GLU A 383 9.12 -15.81 -1.48
N ARG A 384 8.35 -16.41 -2.39
CA ARG A 384 8.33 -16.04 -3.81
C ARG A 384 7.76 -14.63 -3.99
N PHE A 385 6.60 -14.35 -3.39
CA PHE A 385 5.99 -13.02 -3.43
C PHE A 385 6.83 -11.98 -2.68
N ARG A 386 7.37 -12.32 -1.50
CA ARG A 386 8.24 -11.40 -0.76
C ARG A 386 9.46 -10.96 -1.58
N LYS A 387 10.15 -11.92 -2.21
CA LYS A 387 11.29 -11.63 -3.11
C LYS A 387 10.86 -10.78 -4.30
N PHE A 388 9.70 -11.07 -4.89
CA PHE A 388 9.12 -10.24 -5.94
C PHE A 388 8.88 -8.81 -5.45
N SER A 389 8.21 -8.59 -4.31
CA SER A 389 7.90 -7.26 -3.78
C SER A 389 9.17 -6.46 -3.48
N VAL A 390 10.15 -7.08 -2.84
CA VAL A 390 11.46 -6.47 -2.57
C VAL A 390 12.14 -6.06 -3.88
N ARG A 391 12.14 -6.94 -4.89
CA ARG A 391 12.76 -6.65 -6.19
C ARG A 391 12.00 -5.57 -6.96
N PHE A 392 10.67 -5.63 -6.98
CA PHE A 392 9.80 -4.63 -7.58
C PHE A 392 10.06 -3.25 -6.98
N ILE A 393 10.00 -3.14 -5.64
CA ILE A 393 10.27 -1.89 -4.93
C ILE A 393 11.67 -1.38 -5.26
N THR A 394 12.70 -2.21 -5.06
CA THR A 394 14.09 -1.75 -5.22
C THR A 394 14.45 -1.38 -6.66
N THR A 395 13.83 -2.00 -7.67
CA THR A 395 14.15 -1.72 -9.09
C THR A 395 13.27 -0.65 -9.71
N GLN A 396 11.95 -0.70 -9.49
CA GLN A 396 10.99 0.17 -10.17
C GLN A 396 10.77 1.48 -9.42
N ILE A 397 10.85 1.46 -8.10
CA ILE A 397 10.53 2.61 -7.25
C ILE A 397 11.81 3.32 -6.85
N LEU A 398 12.72 2.58 -6.22
CA LEU A 398 13.97 3.13 -5.70
C LEU A 398 15.02 3.34 -6.80
N SER A 399 14.73 2.95 -8.06
CA SER A 399 15.62 3.10 -9.22
C SER A 399 17.05 2.57 -9.02
N LEU A 400 17.24 1.66 -8.06
CA LEU A 400 18.54 1.09 -7.72
C LEU A 400 18.97 0.11 -8.83
N LYS A 401 19.68 0.63 -9.84
CA LYS A 401 20.36 -0.21 -10.83
C LYS A 401 21.43 -1.06 -10.14
N ILE A 402 21.51 -2.34 -10.48
CA ILE A 402 22.59 -3.21 -9.97
C ILE A 402 23.93 -2.71 -10.55
N ARG A 403 24.99 -2.67 -9.72
CA ARG A 403 26.36 -2.41 -10.19
C ARG A 403 26.70 -3.41 -11.31
N GLY A 404 26.83 -2.90 -12.53
CA GLY A 404 27.02 -3.68 -13.76
C GLY A 404 26.21 -3.12 -14.94
N GLU A 405 25.08 -2.45 -14.67
CA GLU A 405 24.16 -1.91 -15.68
C GLU A 405 24.27 -0.38 -15.85
N ALA A 406 25.51 0.13 -15.79
CA ALA A 406 25.78 1.54 -16.06
C ALA A 406 25.69 1.83 -17.57
N ALA A 407 24.49 1.77 -18.14
CA ALA A 407 24.23 2.41 -19.42
C ALA A 407 24.35 3.92 -19.22
N ARG A 408 25.30 4.53 -19.94
CA ARG A 408 25.48 5.98 -20.07
C ARG A 408 24.19 6.61 -20.60
N ALA A 409 23.27 6.98 -19.72
CA ALA A 409 22.19 7.88 -20.09
C ALA A 409 22.80 9.28 -20.22
N ARG A 410 23.03 9.71 -21.47
CA ARG A 410 23.20 11.14 -21.76
C ARG A 410 21.96 11.86 -21.20
N PRO A 411 22.10 13.08 -20.63
CA PRO A 411 20.93 13.88 -20.31
C PRO A 411 20.15 14.07 -21.61
N ALA A 412 18.97 13.46 -21.70
CA ALA A 412 18.05 13.74 -22.78
C ALA A 412 17.75 15.24 -22.70
N GLY A 413 17.92 15.96 -23.81
CA GLY A 413 17.42 17.32 -23.93
C GLY A 413 15.90 17.36 -23.64
N PRO A 414 15.29 18.54 -23.47
CA PRO A 414 13.88 18.66 -23.09
C PRO A 414 13.02 17.89 -24.09
N GLN A 415 12.61 16.68 -23.71
CA GLN A 415 11.73 15.86 -24.50
C GLN A 415 10.36 16.52 -24.42
N ARG A 416 9.79 16.92 -25.57
CA ARG A 416 8.43 17.44 -25.60
C ARG A 416 7.51 16.34 -25.11
N ASP A 417 6.87 16.57 -23.97
CA ASP A 417 5.76 15.73 -23.53
C ASP A 417 4.58 16.03 -24.47
N ASP A 418 4.37 15.18 -25.47
CA ASP A 418 3.24 15.25 -26.41
C ASP A 418 1.89 14.91 -25.75
N CYS A 419 1.79 15.01 -24.42
CA CYS A 419 0.57 14.77 -23.69
C CYS A 419 -0.39 15.97 -23.80
N PRO A 420 -1.66 15.75 -24.18
CA PRO A 420 -2.63 16.83 -24.24
C PRO A 420 -2.79 17.48 -22.86
N GLY A 421 -2.79 18.81 -22.82
CA GLY A 421 -3.05 19.56 -21.60
C GLY A 421 -4.51 19.43 -21.15
N PHE A 422 -4.78 19.80 -19.90
CA PHE A 422 -6.12 19.73 -19.29
C PHE A 422 -7.19 20.44 -20.12
N ILE A 423 -6.84 21.55 -20.78
CA ILE A 423 -7.75 22.35 -21.61
C ILE A 423 -8.06 21.66 -22.97
N GLY A 424 -7.19 20.76 -23.44
CA GLY A 424 -7.36 20.07 -24.73
C GLY A 424 -8.24 18.83 -24.70
N ASN A 425 -8.64 18.36 -23.51
CA ASN A 425 -9.41 17.11 -23.32
C ASN A 425 -10.90 17.34 -23.04
N VAL A 426 -11.47 18.52 -23.36
CA VAL A 426 -12.92 18.71 -23.29
C VAL A 426 -13.57 18.00 -24.49
N PRO A 427 -14.33 16.91 -24.30
CA PRO A 427 -15.15 16.38 -25.38
C PRO A 427 -16.25 17.41 -25.69
N GLY A 428 -16.37 17.80 -26.95
CA GLY A 428 -17.52 18.55 -27.45
C GLY A 428 -18.79 17.71 -27.50
#